data_AF-A0A7W1V223-F1
#
_entry.id   AF-A0A7W1V223-F1
#
_cell.length_a   1.000
_cell.length_b   1.000
_cell.length_c   1.000
_cell.angle_alpha   90.00
_cell.angle_beta   90.00
_cell.angle_gamma   90.00
#
_symmetry.space_group_name_H-M   'P 1'
#
loop_
_entity.id
_entity.type
_entity.pdbx_description
1 polymer ?
#
loop_
_entity_poly.entity_id
_entity_poly.type
_entity_poly.pdbx_seq_one_letter_code
_entity_poly.pdbx_strand_id
1 'polypeptide(L)'
;MDSRTYAKVMGVVIVLIGVGGLVLGEKRLLGVLNIDIAEDIVHLVTGGLMAVVGFRGSDSAVRSVVGGLGIVYLLVGVLGFMVPDMFGLLPNEYEIVLDNLIHLTLGVLGIAIGFFIGRPAGRRATS
;
A
#
# COMPACT_ATOMS: atom_id res chain seq x y z
N MET A 1 15.84 -6.06 0.87
CA MET A 1 15.02 -5.84 -0.33
C MET A 1 15.09 -4.37 -0.70
N ASP A 2 15.39 -4.04 -1.95
CA ASP A 2 15.44 -2.63 -2.42
C ASP A 2 14.03 -2.10 -2.76
N SER A 3 13.92 -0.77 -2.95
CA SER A 3 12.63 -0.11 -3.23
C SER A 3 11.98 -0.56 -4.53
N ARG A 4 12.74 -0.99 -5.54
CA ARG A 4 12.21 -1.41 -6.83
C ARG A 4 11.60 -2.80 -6.74
N THR A 5 12.31 -3.73 -6.09
CA THR A 5 11.78 -5.05 -5.79
C THR A 5 10.52 -4.94 -4.93
N TYR A 6 10.54 -4.06 -3.92
CA TYR A 6 9.35 -3.75 -3.12
C TYR A 6 8.18 -3.21 -3.94
N ALA A 7 8.43 -2.21 -4.78
CA ALA A 7 7.38 -1.65 -5.62
C ALA A 7 6.74 -2.68 -6.55
N LYS A 8 7.54 -3.56 -7.17
CA LYS A 8 7.02 -4.62 -8.04
C LYS A 8 6.16 -5.62 -7.28
N VAL A 9 6.68 -6.18 -6.19
CA VAL A 9 5.99 -7.23 -5.43
C VAL A 9 4.72 -6.68 -4.80
N MET A 10 4.84 -5.59 -4.02
CA MET A 10 3.70 -5.01 -3.32
C MET A 10 2.68 -4.41 -4.29
N GLY A 11 3.14 -3.77 -5.37
CA GLY A 11 2.24 -3.28 -6.41
C GLY A 11 1.37 -4.37 -7.00
N VAL A 12 1.95 -5.52 -7.36
CA VAL A 12 1.19 -6.67 -7.87
C VAL A 12 0.25 -7.24 -6.79
N VAL A 13 0.74 -7.44 -5.57
CA VAL A 13 -0.08 -7.98 -4.46
C VAL A 13 -1.30 -7.10 -4.19
N ILE A 14 -1.11 -5.79 -4.09
CA ILE A 14 -2.20 -4.83 -3.79
C ILE A 14 -3.20 -4.77 -4.96
N VAL A 15 -2.73 -4.81 -6.22
CA VAL A 15 -3.64 -4.91 -7.37
C VAL A 15 -4.46 -6.19 -7.32
N LEU A 16 -3.85 -7.33 -6.98
CA LEU A 16 -4.59 -8.59 -6.88
C LEU A 16 -5.63 -8.56 -5.76
N ILE A 17 -5.34 -7.90 -4.64
CA ILE A 17 -6.30 -7.68 -3.55
C ILE A 17 -7.48 -6.84 -4.06
N GLY A 18 -7.23 -5.68 -4.66
CA GLY A 18 -8.29 -4.81 -5.17
C GLY A 18 -9.12 -5.45 -6.29
N VAL A 19 -8.50 -6.22 -7.21
CA VAL A 19 -9.26 -7.00 -8.21
C VAL A 19 -10.09 -8.08 -7.52
N GLY A 20 -9.52 -8.78 -6.53
CA GLY A 20 -10.21 -9.83 -5.78
C GLY A 20 -11.46 -9.31 -5.08
N GLY A 21 -11.36 -8.15 -4.42
CA GLY A 21 -12.50 -7.48 -3.79
C GLY A 21 -13.59 -7.12 -4.79
N LEU A 22 -13.24 -6.43 -5.90
CA LEU A 22 -14.24 -6.07 -6.93
C LEU A 22 -14.92 -7.29 -7.57
N VAL A 23 -14.20 -8.40 -7.75
CA VAL A 23 -14.75 -9.63 -8.38
C VAL A 23 -15.64 -10.41 -7.42
N LEU A 24 -15.28 -10.47 -6.14
CA LEU A 24 -16.01 -11.24 -5.13
C LEU A 24 -17.21 -10.46 -4.57
N GLY A 25 -17.23 -9.14 -4.73
CA GLY A 25 -18.28 -8.24 -4.23
C GLY A 25 -18.30 -8.19 -2.70
N GLU A 26 -19.40 -7.75 -2.10
CA GLU A 26 -19.56 -7.63 -0.62
C GLU A 26 -19.49 -8.97 0.17
N LYS A 27 -19.00 -10.05 -0.46
CA LYS A 27 -18.78 -11.36 0.17
C LYS A 27 -17.34 -11.46 0.66
N ARG A 28 -17.15 -11.44 1.98
CA ARG A 28 -15.86 -11.59 2.69
C ARG A 28 -14.79 -12.39 1.92
N LEU A 29 -13.62 -11.77 1.68
CA LEU A 29 -12.44 -12.47 1.20
C LEU A 29 -11.86 -13.26 2.39
N LEU A 30 -11.80 -14.59 2.27
CA LEU A 30 -11.30 -15.51 3.31
C LEU A 30 -12.04 -15.45 4.66
N GLY A 31 -13.16 -14.74 4.75
CA GLY A 31 -13.92 -14.57 5.99
C GLY A 31 -13.41 -13.47 6.93
N VAL A 32 -12.32 -12.75 6.56
CA VAL A 32 -11.57 -11.86 7.47
C VAL A 32 -11.27 -10.46 6.89
N LEU A 33 -11.37 -10.28 5.57
CA LEU A 33 -11.07 -8.98 4.95
C LEU A 33 -12.37 -8.29 4.54
N ASN A 34 -12.51 -7.02 4.93
CA ASN A 34 -13.62 -6.18 4.49
C ASN A 34 -13.47 -5.92 2.99
N ILE A 35 -14.59 -6.03 2.26
CA ILE A 35 -14.59 -5.73 0.82
C ILE A 35 -15.52 -4.54 0.64
N ASP A 36 -14.91 -3.38 0.53
CA ASP A 36 -15.56 -2.14 0.19
C ASP A 36 -15.09 -1.66 -1.19
N ILE A 37 -16.03 -1.24 -2.04
CA ILE A 37 -15.73 -0.80 -3.40
C ILE A 37 -14.76 0.38 -3.41
N ALA A 38 -14.90 1.32 -2.46
CA ALA A 38 -14.01 2.47 -2.37
C ALA A 38 -12.58 2.04 -1.99
N GLU A 39 -12.45 1.15 -1.01
CA GLU A 39 -11.16 0.60 -0.60
C GLU A 39 -10.49 -0.19 -1.75
N ASP A 40 -11.25 -1.02 -2.46
CA ASP A 40 -10.75 -1.79 -3.60
C ASP A 40 -10.26 -0.90 -4.74
N ILE A 41 -10.99 0.18 -5.04
CA ILE A 41 -10.57 1.18 -6.04
C ILE A 41 -9.26 1.84 -5.58
N VAL A 42 -9.15 2.21 -4.30
CA VAL A 42 -7.93 2.79 -3.76
C VAL A 42 -6.77 1.80 -3.91
N HIS A 43 -6.95 0.52 -3.58
CA HIS A 43 -5.95 -0.52 -3.78
C HIS A 43 -5.53 -0.66 -5.25
N LEU A 44 -6.47 -0.66 -6.19
CA LEU A 44 -6.14 -0.71 -7.61
C LEU A 44 -5.29 0.49 -8.07
N VAL A 45 -5.62 1.69 -7.60
CA VAL A 45 -4.90 2.91 -7.96
C VAL A 45 -3.49 2.91 -7.35
N THR A 46 -3.37 2.68 -6.04
CA THR A 46 -2.07 2.74 -5.35
C THR A 46 -1.18 1.57 -5.73
N GLY A 47 -1.72 0.35 -5.80
CA GLY A 47 -1.03 -0.84 -6.26
C GLY A 47 -0.60 -0.73 -7.72
N GLY A 48 -1.49 -0.24 -8.59
CA GLY A 48 -1.21 0.00 -9.99
C GLY A 48 -0.09 1.02 -10.20
N LEU A 49 -0.15 2.15 -9.47
CA LEU A 49 0.92 3.15 -9.48
C LEU A 49 2.25 2.53 -9.05
N MET A 50 2.24 1.77 -7.94
CA MET A 50 3.44 1.13 -7.41
C MET A 50 4.02 0.09 -8.39
N ALA A 51 3.18 -0.71 -9.05
CA ALA A 51 3.59 -1.66 -10.07
C ALA A 51 4.19 -0.93 -11.30
N VAL A 52 3.51 0.09 -11.83
CA VAL A 52 3.97 0.87 -12.98
C VAL A 52 5.36 1.46 -12.72
N VAL A 53 5.56 2.12 -11.57
CA VAL A 53 6.88 2.68 -11.26
C VAL A 53 7.91 1.59 -10.97
N GLY A 54 7.52 0.49 -10.32
CA GLY A 54 8.40 -0.64 -10.03
C GLY A 54 8.98 -1.26 -11.31
N PHE A 55 8.14 -1.47 -12.32
CA PHE A 55 8.55 -2.07 -13.60
C PHE A 55 9.19 -1.08 -14.58
N ARG A 56 8.78 0.20 -14.58
CA ARG A 56 9.13 1.14 -15.66
C ARG A 56 9.73 2.47 -15.18
N GLY A 57 9.59 2.81 -13.90
CA GLY A 57 10.01 4.10 -13.35
C GLY A 57 11.51 4.20 -13.09
N SER A 58 12.02 5.43 -12.97
CA SER A 58 13.38 5.71 -12.50
C SER A 58 13.55 5.34 -11.01
N ASP A 59 14.78 5.17 -10.54
CA ASP A 59 15.03 4.85 -9.12
C ASP A 59 14.53 5.96 -8.17
N SER A 60 14.62 7.22 -8.58
CA SER A 60 14.09 8.35 -7.81
C SER A 60 12.56 8.32 -7.73
N ALA A 61 11.88 8.02 -8.85
CA ALA A 61 10.43 7.88 -8.89
C ALA A 61 9.96 6.71 -8.02
N VAL A 62 10.61 5.56 -8.12
CA VAL A 62 10.32 4.37 -7.29
C VAL A 62 10.42 4.70 -5.81
N ARG A 63 11.51 5.33 -5.36
CA ARG A 63 11.67 5.70 -3.95
C ARG A 63 10.60 6.68 -3.48
N SER A 64 10.33 7.70 -4.28
CA SER A 64 9.36 8.74 -3.95
C SER A 64 7.95 8.16 -3.82
N VAL A 65 7.55 7.27 -4.74
CA VAL A 65 6.25 6.60 -4.69
C VAL A 65 6.16 5.60 -3.54
N VAL A 66 7.17 4.75 -3.34
CA VAL A 66 7.18 3.77 -2.23
C VAL A 66 7.10 4.49 -0.88
N GLY A 67 7.92 5.52 -0.68
CA GLY A 67 7.90 6.30 0.56
C GLY A 67 6.62 7.12 0.72
N GLY A 68 6.15 7.77 -0.35
CA GLY A 68 4.93 8.58 -0.35
C GLY A 68 3.67 7.76 -0.08
N LEU A 69 3.50 6.62 -0.77
CA LEU A 69 2.41 5.69 -0.49
C LEU A 69 2.55 5.06 0.91
N GLY A 70 3.78 4.86 1.39
CA GLY A 70 4.01 4.48 2.78
C GLY A 70 3.43 5.49 3.78
N ILE A 71 3.62 6.80 3.54
CA ILE A 71 3.00 7.84 4.37
C ILE A 71 1.47 7.75 4.30
N VAL A 72 0.91 7.62 3.09
CA VAL A 72 -0.55 7.51 2.89
C VAL A 72 -1.12 6.32 3.66
N TYR A 73 -0.53 5.14 3.52
CA TYR A 73 -1.01 3.94 4.21
C TYR A 73 -0.85 4.00 5.72
N LEU A 74 0.22 4.65 6.22
CA LEU A 74 0.37 4.90 7.65
C LEU A 74 -0.76 5.81 8.17
N LEU A 75 -1.06 6.89 7.45
CA LEU A 75 -2.14 7.80 7.81
C LEU A 75 -3.51 7.12 7.77
N VAL A 76 -3.81 6.35 6.72
CA VAL A 76 -5.04 5.58 6.61
C VAL A 76 -5.17 4.58 7.76
N GLY A 77 -4.12 3.81 8.05
CA GLY A 77 -4.14 2.85 9.16
C GLY A 77 -4.34 3.51 10.53
N VAL A 78 -3.76 4.69 10.77
CA VAL A 78 -4.01 5.46 12.01
C VAL A 78 -5.44 6.00 12.05
N LEU A 79 -5.89 6.62 10.95
CA LEU A 79 -7.23 7.19 10.87
C LEU A 79 -8.30 6.11 11.02
N GLY A 80 -8.07 4.88 10.55
CA GLY A 80 -9.04 3.79 10.67
C GLY A 80 -9.33 3.40 12.11
N PHE A 81 -8.43 3.67 13.05
CA PHE A 81 -8.69 3.48 14.49
C PHE A 81 -9.43 4.67 15.12
N MET A 82 -9.33 5.87 14.53
CA MET A 82 -9.90 7.10 15.06
C MET A 82 -11.27 7.43 14.44
N VAL A 83 -11.45 7.06 13.17
CA VAL A 83 -12.61 7.35 12.32
C VAL A 83 -12.97 6.05 11.56
N PRO A 84 -13.63 5.10 12.24
CA PRO A 84 -13.89 3.75 11.70
C PRO A 84 -14.66 3.71 10.38
N ASP A 85 -15.58 4.66 10.17
CA ASP A 85 -16.42 4.75 8.97
C ASP A 85 -15.78 5.58 7.84
N MET A 86 -14.58 6.14 8.06
CA MET A 86 -13.90 7.06 7.14
C MET A 86 -14.80 8.18 6.61
N PHE A 87 -15.57 8.81 7.51
CA PHE A 87 -16.55 9.86 7.14
C PHE A 87 -17.66 9.35 6.21
N GLY A 88 -18.06 8.09 6.37
CA GLY A 88 -19.09 7.41 5.58
C GLY A 88 -18.59 6.80 4.26
N LEU A 89 -17.27 6.81 4.01
CA LEU A 89 -16.68 6.16 2.83
C LEU A 89 -16.56 4.64 2.99
N LEU A 90 -16.46 4.14 4.23
CA LEU A 90 -16.36 2.72 4.56
C LEU A 90 -17.46 2.34 5.56
N PRO A 91 -18.72 2.20 5.12
CA PRO A 91 -19.87 2.02 6.01
C PRO A 91 -19.92 0.64 6.70
N ASN A 92 -19.11 -0.31 6.26
CA ASN A 92 -19.09 -1.67 6.80
C ASN A 92 -18.12 -1.76 7.99
N GLU A 93 -18.66 -1.80 9.21
CA GLU A 93 -17.91 -1.81 10.48
C GLU A 93 -17.11 -3.11 10.75
N TYR A 94 -17.21 -4.11 9.89
CA TYR A 94 -16.66 -5.43 10.17
C TYR A 94 -15.20 -5.53 9.71
N GLU A 95 -14.31 -5.72 10.70
CA GLU A 95 -12.89 -6.13 10.57
C GLU A 95 -11.84 -5.02 10.37
N ILE A 96 -12.18 -3.80 10.80
CA ILE A 96 -11.33 -2.60 10.85
C ILE A 96 -9.92 -2.85 11.45
N VAL A 97 -9.77 -3.71 12.47
CA VAL A 97 -8.50 -3.84 13.19
C VAL A 97 -7.41 -4.49 12.34
N LEU A 98 -7.70 -5.60 11.66
CA LEU A 98 -6.69 -6.30 10.87
C LEU A 98 -6.30 -5.47 9.65
N ASP A 99 -7.28 -4.89 8.96
CA ASP A 99 -7.06 -4.02 7.81
C ASP A 99 -6.21 -2.81 8.22
N ASN A 100 -6.53 -2.14 9.33
CA ASN A 100 -5.69 -1.04 9.83
C ASN A 100 -4.27 -1.48 10.19
N LEU A 101 -4.08 -2.66 10.80
CA LEU A 101 -2.75 -3.18 11.12
C LEU A 101 -1.93 -3.49 9.86
N ILE A 102 -2.58 -4.01 8.81
CA ILE A 102 -1.96 -4.21 7.50
C ILE A 102 -1.53 -2.85 6.94
N HIS A 103 -2.42 -1.85 6.93
CA HIS A 103 -2.13 -0.50 6.46
C HIS A 103 -0.97 0.16 7.23
N LEU A 104 -0.97 0.08 8.57
CA LEU A 104 0.13 0.55 9.41
C LEU A 104 1.45 -0.14 9.04
N THR A 105 1.42 -1.47 8.88
CA THR A 105 2.61 -2.25 8.54
C THR A 105 3.16 -1.87 7.17
N LEU A 106 2.29 -1.79 6.16
CA LEU A 106 2.66 -1.34 4.81
C LEU A 106 3.20 0.09 4.84
N GLY A 107 2.61 0.96 5.67
CA GLY A 107 3.02 2.34 5.82
C GLY A 107 4.43 2.49 6.39
N VAL A 108 4.69 1.83 7.52
CA VAL A 108 6.02 1.81 8.16
C VAL A 108 7.07 1.22 7.22
N LEU A 109 6.78 0.08 6.59
CA LEU A 109 7.71 -0.57 5.67
C LEU A 109 7.97 0.27 4.42
N GLY A 110 6.94 0.88 3.84
CA GLY A 110 7.06 1.75 2.67
C GLY A 110 7.93 2.98 2.96
N ILE A 111 7.72 3.64 4.10
CA ILE A 111 8.56 4.77 4.55
C ILE A 111 10.01 4.31 4.76
N ALA A 112 10.20 3.22 5.50
CA ALA A 112 11.52 2.67 5.78
C ALA A 112 12.28 2.33 4.49
N ILE A 113 11.63 1.65 3.55
CA ILE A 113 12.24 1.19 2.30
C ILE A 113 12.42 2.34 1.30
N GLY A 114 11.46 3.26 1.20
CA GLY A 114 11.48 4.38 0.26
C GLY A 114 12.54 5.42 0.60
N PHE A 115 12.73 5.72 1.90
CA PHE A 115 13.57 6.84 2.33
C PHE A 115 14.86 6.45 3.05
N PHE A 116 14.91 5.27 3.70
CA PHE A 116 16.02 4.91 4.59
C PHE A 116 16.83 3.70 4.11
N ILE A 117 16.17 2.61 3.72
CA ILE A 117 16.81 1.30 3.45
C ILE A 117 17.15 1.11 1.96
N GLY A 118 16.35 1.66 1.03
CA GLY A 118 16.46 1.43 -0.42
C GLY A 118 17.61 2.14 -1.14
N ARG A 119 18.69 2.50 -0.44
CA ARG A 119 19.90 3.10 -1.04
C ARG A 119 20.88 1.99 -1.44
N PRO A 120 21.24 1.84 -2.73
CA PRO A 120 22.39 1.03 -3.13
C PRO A 120 23.63 1.55 -2.42
N ALA A 121 24.35 0.64 -1.76
CA ALA A 121 25.71 0.89 -1.30
C ALA A 121 26.61 1.02 -2.55
N GLY A 122 26.76 2.24 -3.08
CA GLY A 122 27.46 2.36 -4.37
C GLY A 122 27.60 3.76 -4.95
N ARG A 123 28.10 4.72 -4.16
CA ARG A 123 28.91 5.85 -4.66
C ARG A 123 29.63 6.55 -3.50
N ARG A 124 30.51 5.83 -2.81
CA ARG A 124 31.70 6.49 -2.27
C ARG A 124 32.61 6.74 -3.47
N ALA A 125 32.41 7.90 -4.09
CA ALA A 125 33.35 8.42 -5.05
C ALA A 125 34.68 8.59 -4.32
N THR A 126 35.68 7.83 -4.77
CA THR A 126 37.08 8.24 -4.70
C THR A 126 37.19 9.59 -5.39
N SER A 127 37.66 10.60 -4.67
CA SER A 127 38.23 11.83 -5.21
C SER A 127 39.36 12.23 -4.27
#